data_AF-A0A3A5HNP8-F1
#
_entry.id   AF-A0A3A5HNP8-F1
#
_cell.length_a   1.000
_cell.length_b   1.000
_cell.length_c   1.000
_cell.angle_alpha   90.00
_cell.angle_beta   90.00
_cell.angle_gamma   90.00
#
_symmetry.space_group_name_H-M   'P 1'
#
loop_
_entity.id
_entity.type
_entity.pdbx_description
1 polymer ?
#
loop_
_entity_poly.entity_id
_entity_poly.type
_entity_poly.pdbx_seq_one_letter_code
_entity_poly.pdbx_strand_id
1 'polypeptide(L)' 'MHKNNESVEKLLNQAYNCKSSDLKSLLFKIESELEKDQKNQTILRAKTVITSRIALNSK' A
#
# COMPACT_ATOMS: atom_id res chain seq x y z
N MET A 1 18.19 11.05 11.77
CA MET A 1 16.72 10.94 11.75
C MET A 1 16.33 9.94 10.66
N HIS A 2 16.04 8.68 11.00
CA HIS A 2 15.56 7.66 10.05
C HIS A 2 14.24 7.09 10.60
N LYS A 3 13.10 7.71 10.29
CA LYS A 3 11.77 7.24 10.72
C LYS A 3 10.74 7.07 9.58
N ASN A 4 11.11 7.34 8.33
CA ASN A 4 10.15 7.28 7.20
C ASN A 4 10.17 5.97 6.38
N ASN A 5 11.22 5.15 6.44
CA ASN A 5 11.26 3.92 5.63
C ASN A 5 10.49 2.74 6.25
N GLU A 6 10.50 2.61 7.58
CA GLU A 6 9.82 1.50 8.27
C GLU A 6 8.31 1.47 7.99
N SER A 7 7.67 2.64 7.93
CA SER A 7 6.23 2.74 7.69
C SER A 7 5.87 2.32 6.26
N VAL A 8 6.71 2.66 5.29
CA VAL A 8 6.45 2.38 3.89
C VAL A 8 6.73 0.92 3.54
N GLU A 9 7.79 0.33 4.11
CA GLU A 9 8.04 -1.11 3.98
C GLU A 9 6.95 -1.94 4.65
N LYS A 10 6.41 -1.49 5.79
CA LYS A 10 5.25 -2.12 6.44
C LYS A 10 4.03 -2.12 5.52
N LEU A 11 3.74 -1.01 4.83
CA LEU A 11 2.61 -0.93 3.89
C LEU A 11 2.80 -1.88 2.70
N LEU A 12 4.02 -1.99 2.17
CA LEU A 12 4.33 -2.94 1.10
C LEU A 12 4.18 -4.39 1.56
N ASN A 13 4.65 -4.73 2.76
CA ASN A 13 4.53 -6.07 3.30
C ASN A 13 3.06 -6.43 3.61
N GLN A 14 2.29 -5.47 4.13
CA GLN A 14 0.85 -5.61 4.26
C GLN A 14 0.19 -5.77 2.89
N ALA A 15 0.65 -5.06 1.86
CA ALA A 15 0.11 -5.19 0.51
C ALA A 15 0.21 -6.63 -0.02
N TYR A 16 1.29 -7.34 0.30
CA TYR A 16 1.48 -8.74 -0.08
C TYR A 16 0.65 -9.73 0.78
N ASN A 17 0.49 -9.47 2.08
CA ASN A 17 -0.08 -10.44 3.02
C ASN A 17 -1.54 -10.16 3.47
N CYS A 18 -2.10 -9.01 3.11
CA CYS A 18 -3.43 -8.56 3.54
C CYS A 18 -4.55 -9.51 3.05
N LYS A 19 -5.56 -9.76 3.90
CA LYS A 19 -6.77 -10.51 3.54
C LYS A 19 -7.68 -9.69 2.63
N SER A 20 -8.49 -10.35 1.81
CA SER A 20 -9.36 -9.70 0.82
C SER A 20 -10.31 -8.65 1.42
N SER A 21 -10.76 -8.88 2.66
CA SER A 21 -11.59 -7.95 3.46
C SER A 21 -10.91 -6.61 3.77
N ASP A 22 -9.58 -6.60 3.85
CA ASP A 22 -8.80 -5.47 4.34
C ASP A 22 -8.11 -4.69 3.21
N LEU A 23 -8.22 -5.18 1.95
CA LEU A 23 -7.53 -4.59 0.80
C LEU A 23 -7.98 -3.14 0.53
N LYS A 24 -9.28 -2.83 0.69
CA LYS A 24 -9.81 -1.47 0.51
C LYS A 24 -9.29 -0.51 1.59
N SER A 25 -9.28 -0.95 2.85
CA SER A 25 -8.75 -0.17 3.97
C SER A 25 -7.25 0.09 3.83
N LEU A 26 -6.51 -0.88 3.30
CA LEU A 26 -5.08 -0.73 3.03
C LEU A 26 -4.80 0.17 1.83
N LEU A 27 -5.62 0.11 0.77
CA LEU A 27 -5.54 1.05 -0.35
C LEU A 27 -5.69 2.49 0.13
N PHE A 28 -6.70 2.77 0.98
CA PHE A 28 -6.92 4.10 1.54
C PHE A 28 -5.71 4.62 2.33
N LYS A 29 -5.08 3.76 3.14
CA LYS A 29 -3.84 4.13 3.88
C LYS A 29 -2.69 4.44 2.93
N ILE A 30 -2.49 3.64 1.90
CA ILE A 30 -1.44 3.85 0.90
C ILE A 30 -1.66 5.18 0.16
N GLU A 31 -2.91 5.50 -0.19
CA GLU A 31 -3.25 6.77 -0.85
C GLU A 31 -3.00 7.98 0.05
N SER A 32 -3.35 7.90 1.33
CA SER A 32 -3.08 8.97 2.30
C SER A 32 -1.59 9.21 2.52
N GLU A 33 -0.75 8.17 2.47
CA GLU A 33 0.71 8.34 2.54
C GLU A 33 1.30 8.87 1.22
N LEU A 34 0.69 8.53 0.07
CA LEU A 34 1.03 9.10 -1.24
C LEU A 34 0.70 10.60 -1.33
N GLU A 35 -0.36 11.06 -0.67
CA GLU A 35 -0.67 12.50 -0.57
C GLU A 35 0.43 13.28 0.17
N LYS A 36 1.11 12.63 1.12
CA LYS A 36 2.23 13.23 1.88
C LYS A 36 3.55 13.19 1.11
N ASP A 37 3.77 12.16 0.28
CA ASP A 37 4.97 11.99 -0.53
C ASP A 37 4.64 11.33 -1.88
N GLN A 38 4.23 12.15 -2.84
CA GLN A 38 3.75 11.70 -4.16
C GLN A 38 4.82 10.98 -5.01
N LYS A 39 6.11 11.21 -4.72
CA LYS A 39 7.22 10.65 -5.48
C LYS A 39 7.82 9.40 -4.85
N ASN A 40 7.27 8.95 -3.71
CA ASN A 40 7.77 7.78 -3.02
C ASN A 40 7.54 6.51 -3.85
N GLN A 41 8.62 6.01 -4.47
CA GLN A 41 8.58 4.82 -5.32
C GLN A 41 8.06 3.58 -4.56
N THR A 42 8.31 3.49 -3.26
CA THR A 42 7.88 2.35 -2.45
C THR A 42 6.37 2.41 -2.17
N ILE A 43 5.81 3.60 -1.91
CA ILE A 43 4.35 3.77 -1.75
C ILE A 43 3.64 3.52 -3.09
N LEU A 44 4.19 4.03 -4.21
CA LEU A 44 3.67 3.75 -5.55
C LEU A 44 3.65 2.25 -5.86
N ARG A 45 4.71 1.53 -5.50
CA ARG A 45 4.77 0.07 -5.65
C ARG A 45 3.72 -0.64 -4.79
N ALA A 46 3.54 -0.21 -3.55
CA ALA A 46 2.51 -0.75 -2.66
C ALA A 46 1.09 -0.54 -3.23
N LYS A 47 0.81 0.65 -3.81
CA LYS A 47 -0.46 0.95 -4.49
C LYS A 47 -0.70 -0.03 -5.64
N THR A 48 0.27 -0.22 -6.53
CA THR A 48 0.15 -1.14 -7.67
C THR A 48 -0.14 -2.58 -7.23
N VAL A 49 0.55 -3.07 -6.18
CA VAL A 49 0.33 -4.42 -5.65
C VAL A 49 -1.08 -4.56 -5.09
N ILE A 50 -1.55 -3.60 -4.28
CA ILE A 50 -2.89 -3.65 -3.70
C ILE A 50 -4.00 -3.54 -4.75
N THR A 51 -3.88 -2.62 -5.71
CA THR A 51 -4.86 -2.50 -6.79
C THR A 51 -4.96 -3.80 -7.60
N SER A 52 -3.83 -4.44 -7.90
CA SER A 52 -3.79 -5.73 -8.59
C SER A 52 -4.49 -6.83 -7.78
N ARG A 53 -4.25 -6.91 -6.47
CA ARG A 53 -4.90 -7.90 -5.59
C ARG A 53 -6.40 -7.66 -5.46
N ILE A 54 -6.86 -6.41 -5.45
CA ILE A 54 -8.30 -6.08 -5.46
C ILE A 54 -8.94 -6.57 -6.75
N ALA A 55 -8.31 -6.30 -7.90
CA ALA A 55 -8.82 -6.73 -9.20
C ALA A 55 -8.93 -8.26 -9.31
N LEU A 56 -7.97 -8.99 -8.73
CA LEU A 56 -7.99 -10.46 -8.69
C LEU A 56 -9.05 -11.04 -7.74
N ASN A 57 -9.34 -10.37 -6.61
CA ASN A 57 -10.37 -10.81 -5.66
C ASN A 57 -11.80 -10.38 -6.07
N SER A 58 -11.95 -9.51 -7.06
CA SER A 58 -13.26 -9.05 -7.55
C SER A 58 -13.79 -9.91 -8.70
N LYS A 59 -13.16 -11.08 -8.95
CA LYS A 59 -13.46 -12.00 -10.05
C LYS A 59 -14.05 -13.31 -9.55
#